data_AF-A0A157ZY45-F1
#
_entry.id   AF-A0A157ZY45-F1
#
_cell.length_a   1.000
_cell.length_b   1.000
_cell.length_c   1.000
_cell.angle_alpha   90.00
_cell.angle_beta   90.00
_cell.angle_gamma   90.00
#
_symmetry.space_group_name_H-M   'P 1'
#
loop_
_entity.id
_entity.type
_entity.pdbx_description
1 polymer ?
#
loop_
_entity_poly.entity_id
_entity_poly.type
_entity_poly.pdbx_seq_one_letter_code
_entity_poly.pdbx_strand_id
1 'polypeptide(L)'
;MKALGGRAYEGAERVDEALADYMQVLALEPDRATVSSNLFIRTAAIYARAGRYCDAASMIRMWESASPDRAGNAQAQSMIARYASKQACVSDYATGQASFPRSAGTTIRVRARVNGAEGVFIVDTGASYVALTSAFAQRARVASERARPIHVQTANGIRVAKLTQANSVTLKSVSAANVPVTVDSGGAAFGAGVDGLLGQSFLSRFDVRFAPAQWPIARR
;
A
#
# COMPACT_ATOMS: atom_id res chain seq x y z
N MET A 1 -13.46 35.12 5.81
CA MET A 1 -12.59 34.01 5.39
C MET A 1 -11.85 33.45 6.60
N LYS A 2 -12.31 32.33 7.19
CA LYS A 2 -11.58 31.39 8.09
C LYS A 2 -12.62 30.53 8.81
N ALA A 3 -12.75 29.25 8.45
CA ALA A 3 -13.37 28.19 9.28
C ALA A 3 -13.48 26.81 8.61
N LEU A 4 -13.03 26.61 7.36
CA LEU A 4 -13.14 25.29 6.69
C LEU A 4 -11.97 24.33 6.97
N GLY A 5 -10.86 24.81 7.56
CA GLY A 5 -9.68 23.98 7.83
C GLY A 5 -9.85 23.05 9.05
N GLY A 6 -10.36 23.54 10.18
CA GLY A 6 -10.32 22.83 11.46
C GLY A 6 -11.09 21.50 11.49
N ARG A 7 -12.33 21.48 10.98
CA ARG A 7 -13.18 20.27 11.02
C ARG A 7 -12.69 19.15 10.10
N ALA A 8 -12.04 19.50 8.99
CA ALA A 8 -11.47 18.52 8.07
C ALA A 8 -10.24 17.84 8.67
N TYR A 9 -9.40 18.60 9.38
CA TYR A 9 -8.24 18.04 10.11
C TYR A 9 -8.66 17.20 11.32
N GLU A 10 -9.63 17.64 12.12
CA GLU A 10 -10.18 16.83 13.23
C GLU A 10 -10.86 15.54 12.74
N GLY A 11 -11.57 15.61 11.62
CA GLY A 11 -12.18 14.43 10.99
C GLY A 11 -11.15 13.44 10.47
N ALA A 12 -10.09 13.92 9.82
CA ALA A 12 -8.98 13.09 9.36
C ALA A 12 -8.22 12.43 10.52
N GLU A 13 -7.98 13.17 11.60
CA GLU A 13 -7.27 12.65 12.77
C GLU A 13 -8.05 11.52 13.49
N ARG A 14 -9.37 11.66 13.58
CA ARG A 14 -10.26 10.60 14.13
C ARG A 14 -10.33 9.35 13.26
N VAL A 15 -10.16 9.50 11.95
CA VAL A 15 -10.07 8.37 11.03
C VAL A 15 -8.77 7.62 11.25
N ASP A 16 -7.65 8.35 11.32
CA ASP A 16 -6.34 7.74 11.51
C ASP A 16 -6.26 6.98 12.86
N GLU A 17 -6.88 7.52 13.92
CA GLU A 17 -7.03 6.82 15.20
C GLU A 17 -7.88 5.55 15.08
N ALA A 18 -9.06 5.64 14.47
CA ALA A 18 -9.96 4.49 14.31
C ALA A 18 -9.39 3.36 13.43
N LEU A 19 -8.38 3.67 12.60
CA LEU A 19 -7.76 2.74 11.67
C LEU A 19 -6.47 2.12 12.20
N ALA A 20 -5.84 2.69 13.23
CA ALA A 20 -4.54 2.26 13.72
C ALA A 20 -4.51 0.76 14.06
N ASP A 21 -5.49 0.26 14.79
CA ASP A 21 -5.57 -1.15 15.18
C ASP A 21 -5.73 -2.09 13.97
N TYR A 22 -6.59 -1.72 13.02
CA TYR A 22 -6.81 -2.50 11.80
C TYR A 22 -5.54 -2.59 10.96
N MET A 23 -4.86 -1.46 10.84
CA MET A 23 -3.62 -1.32 10.11
C MET A 23 -2.46 -2.08 10.79
N GLN A 24 -2.43 -2.09 12.12
CA GLN A 24 -1.47 -2.83 12.93
C GLN A 24 -1.62 -4.35 12.70
N VAL A 25 -2.86 -4.87 12.63
CA VAL A 25 -3.09 -6.28 12.28
C VAL A 25 -2.51 -6.61 10.91
N LEU A 26 -2.78 -5.78 9.90
CA LEU A 26 -2.25 -5.97 8.54
C LEU A 26 -0.72 -5.80 8.45
N ALA A 27 -0.09 -5.14 9.42
CA ALA A 27 1.37 -4.99 9.52
C ALA A 27 2.05 -6.21 10.15
N LEU A 28 1.33 -6.92 11.02
CA LEU A 28 1.83 -8.08 11.74
C LEU A 28 1.55 -9.38 10.99
N GLU A 29 0.56 -9.38 10.09
CA GLU A 29 0.23 -10.56 9.29
C GLU A 29 1.06 -10.61 7.99
N PRO A 30 1.95 -11.61 7.83
CA PRO A 30 2.76 -11.76 6.62
C PRO A 30 1.91 -12.23 5.44
N ASP A 31 0.93 -13.10 5.68
CA ASP A 31 0.04 -13.62 4.66
C ASP A 31 -1.34 -12.96 4.71
N ARG A 32 -1.54 -11.96 3.86
CA ARG A 32 -2.82 -11.24 3.78
C ARG A 32 -4.00 -12.11 3.34
N ALA A 33 -3.77 -13.28 2.77
CA ALA A 33 -4.83 -14.22 2.43
C ALA A 33 -5.47 -14.82 3.70
N THR A 34 -4.78 -14.87 4.84
CA THR A 34 -5.36 -15.41 6.09
C THR A 34 -6.28 -14.40 6.79
N VAL A 35 -6.15 -13.11 6.46
CA VAL A 35 -6.88 -12.02 7.12
C VAL A 35 -8.37 -12.05 6.79
N SER A 36 -9.20 -12.01 7.82
CA SER A 36 -10.66 -11.99 7.70
C SER A 36 -11.18 -10.80 6.89
N SER A 37 -12.16 -11.05 6.01
CA SER A 37 -12.85 -10.02 5.23
C SER A 37 -13.47 -8.92 6.10
N ASN A 38 -13.88 -9.26 7.32
CA ASN A 38 -14.50 -8.33 8.28
C ASN A 38 -13.56 -7.16 8.62
N LEU A 39 -12.25 -7.41 8.71
CA LEU A 39 -11.25 -6.37 8.94
C LEU A 39 -11.30 -5.31 7.83
N PHE A 40 -11.29 -5.74 6.57
CA PHE A 40 -11.32 -4.87 5.40
C PHE A 40 -12.66 -4.13 5.27
N ILE A 41 -13.77 -4.82 5.51
CA ILE A 41 -15.12 -4.24 5.46
C ILE A 41 -15.29 -3.13 6.51
N ARG A 42 -14.83 -3.37 7.75
CA ARG A 42 -14.88 -2.36 8.83
C ARG A 42 -14.00 -1.16 8.54
N THR A 43 -12.78 -1.41 8.07
CA THR A 43 -11.85 -0.35 7.66
C THR A 43 -12.46 0.50 6.54
N ALA A 44 -13.06 -0.14 5.53
CA ALA A 44 -13.76 0.56 4.46
C ALA A 44 -14.93 1.42 4.97
N ALA A 45 -15.71 0.93 5.94
CA ALA A 45 -16.78 1.69 6.55
C ALA A 45 -16.29 2.90 7.35
N ILE A 46 -15.12 2.82 7.99
CA ILE A 46 -14.47 3.95 8.67
C ILE A 46 -14.09 5.04 7.65
N TYR A 47 -13.41 4.66 6.56
CA TYR A 47 -13.09 5.59 5.48
C TYR A 47 -14.33 6.24 4.86
N ALA A 48 -15.38 5.46 4.58
CA ALA A 48 -16.61 5.96 3.98
C ALA A 48 -17.35 6.96 4.87
N ARG A 49 -17.36 6.76 6.21
CA ARG A 49 -17.93 7.72 7.17
C ARG A 49 -17.20 9.05 7.20
N ALA A 50 -15.95 9.07 6.77
CA ALA A 50 -15.15 10.28 6.62
C ALA A 50 -15.19 10.90 5.21
N GLY A 51 -16.06 10.39 4.33
CA GLY A 51 -16.15 10.85 2.94
C GLY A 51 -15.00 10.40 2.05
N ARG A 52 -14.11 9.52 2.54
CA ARG A 52 -12.96 8.98 1.81
C ARG A 52 -13.38 7.72 1.05
N TYR A 53 -14.25 7.85 0.07
CA TYR A 53 -14.85 6.70 -0.61
C TYR A 53 -13.87 5.91 -1.46
N CYS A 54 -12.86 6.56 -2.06
CA CYS A 54 -11.84 5.86 -2.82
C CYS A 54 -10.91 5.02 -1.94
N ASP A 55 -10.64 5.45 -0.71
CA ASP A 55 -9.92 4.65 0.27
C ASP A 55 -10.76 3.46 0.74
N ALA A 56 -12.07 3.69 0.95
CA ALA A 56 -13.01 2.63 1.29
C ALA A 56 -13.05 1.54 0.20
N ALA A 57 -13.16 1.94 -1.07
CA ALA A 57 -13.09 1.01 -2.20
C ALA A 57 -11.74 0.27 -2.25
N SER A 58 -10.64 0.97 -1.98
CA SER A 58 -9.28 0.39 -2.00
C SER A 58 -9.10 -0.69 -0.94
N MET A 59 -9.71 -0.56 0.24
CA MET A 59 -9.67 -1.62 1.26
C MET A 59 -10.37 -2.90 0.79
N ILE A 60 -11.50 -2.78 0.08
CA ILE A 60 -12.20 -3.95 -0.45
C ILE A 60 -11.42 -4.59 -1.59
N ARG A 61 -10.84 -3.77 -2.49
CA ARG A 61 -9.96 -4.27 -3.56
C ARG A 61 -8.70 -4.95 -3.01
N MET A 62 -8.18 -4.47 -1.88
CA MET A 62 -7.03 -5.10 -1.21
C MET A 62 -7.36 -6.49 -0.67
N TRP A 63 -8.58 -6.70 -0.15
CA TRP A 63 -9.03 -8.03 0.27
C TRP A 63 -9.18 -8.98 -0.93
N GLU A 64 -9.77 -8.48 -2.02
CA GLU A 64 -9.93 -9.24 -3.27
C GLU A 64 -8.57 -9.61 -3.88
N SER A 65 -7.61 -8.70 -3.91
CA SER A 65 -6.28 -8.94 -4.48
C SER A 65 -5.37 -9.81 -3.60
N ALA A 66 -5.74 -10.04 -2.33
CA ALA A 66 -4.95 -10.84 -1.42
C ALA A 66 -4.94 -12.34 -1.79
N SER A 67 -5.95 -12.83 -2.52
CA SER A 67 -6.00 -14.24 -2.93
C SER A 67 -6.78 -14.44 -4.24
N PRO A 68 -6.31 -15.29 -5.17
CA PRO A 68 -6.96 -15.50 -6.47
C PRO A 68 -8.40 -16.01 -6.40
N ASP A 69 -8.74 -16.82 -5.40
CA ASP A 69 -10.10 -17.35 -5.18
C ASP A 69 -11.13 -16.27 -4.84
N ARG A 70 -10.69 -15.09 -4.42
CA ARG A 70 -11.55 -13.94 -4.09
C ARG A 70 -11.82 -13.05 -5.30
N ALA A 71 -11.06 -13.22 -6.38
CA ALA A 71 -11.20 -12.40 -7.58
C ALA A 71 -12.64 -12.50 -8.12
N GLY A 72 -13.26 -11.35 -8.38
CA GLY A 72 -14.64 -11.29 -8.87
C GLY A 72 -15.72 -11.60 -7.84
N ASN A 73 -15.39 -11.61 -6.53
CA ASN A 73 -16.40 -11.79 -5.48
C ASN A 73 -17.53 -10.75 -5.61
N ALA A 74 -18.76 -11.23 -5.83
CA ALA A 74 -19.91 -10.37 -6.16
C ALA A 74 -20.24 -9.34 -5.06
N GLN A 75 -20.12 -9.71 -3.79
CA GLN A 75 -20.36 -8.80 -2.68
C GLN A 75 -19.30 -7.69 -2.62
N ALA A 76 -18.02 -8.06 -2.77
CA ALA A 76 -16.92 -7.10 -2.82
C ALA A 76 -17.08 -6.12 -3.99
N GLN A 77 -17.40 -6.64 -5.18
CA GLN A 77 -17.63 -5.82 -6.38
C GLN A 77 -18.79 -4.84 -6.19
N SER A 78 -19.90 -5.28 -5.60
CA SER A 78 -21.02 -4.41 -5.25
C SER A 78 -20.61 -3.30 -4.26
N MET A 79 -19.82 -3.63 -3.24
CA MET A 79 -19.30 -2.64 -2.29
C MET A 79 -18.37 -1.62 -2.97
N ILE A 80 -17.47 -2.08 -3.84
CA ILE A 80 -16.54 -1.22 -4.60
C ILE A 80 -17.34 -0.26 -5.48
N ALA A 81 -18.30 -0.75 -6.26
CA ALA A 81 -19.14 0.06 -7.13
C ALA A 81 -19.94 1.10 -6.32
N ARG A 82 -20.47 0.70 -5.16
CA ARG A 82 -21.19 1.60 -4.26
C ARG A 82 -20.30 2.76 -3.79
N TYR A 83 -19.06 2.51 -3.39
CA TYR A 83 -18.14 3.58 -2.98
C TYR A 83 -17.67 4.42 -4.16
N ALA A 84 -17.33 3.80 -5.30
CA ALA A 84 -16.89 4.49 -6.50
C ALA A 84 -17.97 5.40 -7.12
N SER A 85 -19.26 5.14 -6.87
CA SER A 85 -20.33 6.06 -7.29
C SER A 85 -20.43 7.34 -6.45
N LYS A 86 -19.77 7.40 -5.29
CA LYS A 86 -19.80 8.56 -4.37
C LYS A 86 -18.64 9.53 -4.56
N GLN A 87 -17.58 9.12 -5.24
CA GLN A 87 -16.39 9.93 -5.50
C GLN A 87 -15.75 9.44 -6.79
N ALA A 88 -15.21 10.36 -7.61
CA ALA A 88 -14.47 10.01 -8.82
C ALA A 88 -13.15 9.31 -8.44
N CYS A 89 -13.21 8.00 -8.23
CA CYS A 89 -12.06 7.19 -7.92
C CYS A 89 -11.29 6.83 -9.17
N VAL A 90 -9.97 6.71 -9.04
CA VAL A 90 -9.17 6.07 -10.08
C VAL A 90 -9.76 4.67 -10.27
N SER A 91 -10.29 4.43 -11.46
CA SER A 91 -10.93 3.17 -11.84
C SER A 91 -9.93 2.02 -11.72
N ASP A 92 -8.68 2.32 -12.06
CA ASP A 92 -7.64 1.32 -12.18
C ASP A 92 -6.80 1.25 -10.91
N TYR A 93 -7.18 0.33 -10.03
CA TYR A 93 -6.45 0.00 -8.81
C TYR A 93 -5.03 -0.54 -9.08
N ALA A 94 -4.86 -1.16 -10.25
CA ALA A 94 -3.62 -1.68 -10.80
C ALA A 94 -3.71 -1.74 -12.34
N THR A 95 -2.67 -1.35 -13.05
CA THR A 95 -2.58 -1.38 -14.52
C THR A 95 -1.26 -1.96 -15.02
N GLY A 96 -1.28 -2.38 -16.27
CA GLY A 96 -0.08 -2.70 -17.04
C GLY A 96 0.43 -4.13 -16.87
N GLN A 97 1.49 -4.40 -17.62
CA GLN A 97 2.28 -5.63 -17.57
C GLN A 97 3.75 -5.28 -17.81
N ALA A 98 4.66 -5.94 -17.12
CA ALA A 98 6.10 -5.80 -17.30
C ALA A 98 6.81 -7.12 -16.98
N SER A 99 8.06 -7.24 -17.44
CA SER A 99 8.97 -8.30 -17.03
C SER A 99 10.30 -7.69 -16.60
N PHE A 100 10.93 -8.25 -15.56
CA PHE A 100 12.19 -7.76 -15.01
C PHE A 100 13.23 -8.87 -15.03
N PRO A 101 14.47 -8.60 -15.44
CA PRO A 101 15.54 -9.57 -15.32
C PRO A 101 15.80 -9.85 -13.84
N ARG A 102 15.96 -11.12 -13.51
CA ARG A 102 16.43 -11.52 -12.18
C ARG A 102 17.97 -11.50 -12.20
N SER A 103 18.59 -10.57 -11.49
CA SER A 103 20.04 -10.61 -11.28
C SER A 103 20.41 -11.74 -10.33
N ALA A 104 21.52 -12.42 -10.58
CA ALA A 104 22.06 -13.43 -9.67
C ALA A 104 22.37 -12.79 -8.31
N GLY A 105 21.65 -13.21 -7.26
CA GLY A 105 21.71 -12.66 -5.91
C GLY A 105 20.46 -13.03 -5.10
N THR A 106 20.51 -12.83 -3.78
CA THR A 106 19.39 -13.10 -2.87
C THR A 106 18.32 -12.01 -2.90
N THR A 107 18.61 -10.83 -3.46
CA THR A 107 17.74 -9.66 -3.42
C THR A 107 17.57 -9.03 -4.79
N ILE A 108 16.33 -8.68 -5.15
CA ILE A 108 16.01 -8.10 -6.46
C ILE A 108 15.84 -6.60 -6.31
N ARG A 109 16.81 -5.86 -6.85
CA ARG A 109 16.81 -4.40 -6.88
C ARG A 109 16.15 -3.89 -8.16
N VAL A 110 15.22 -2.96 -8.03
CA VAL A 110 14.48 -2.34 -9.13
C VAL A 110 14.44 -0.83 -8.97
N ARG A 111 14.24 -0.12 -10.08
CA ARG A 111 13.85 1.29 -10.04
C ARG A 111 12.35 1.41 -10.10
N ALA A 112 11.77 2.10 -9.13
CA ALA A 112 10.34 2.38 -9.07
C ALA A 112 10.12 3.86 -8.80
N ARG A 113 8.91 4.33 -9.13
CA ARG A 113 8.47 5.71 -8.87
C ARG A 113 7.36 5.69 -7.83
N VAL A 114 7.47 6.55 -6.82
CA VAL A 114 6.40 6.80 -5.85
C VAL A 114 5.99 8.25 -6.00
N ASN A 115 4.71 8.50 -6.30
CA ASN A 115 4.20 9.84 -6.62
C ASN A 115 5.06 10.57 -7.69
N GLY A 116 5.61 9.82 -8.66
CA GLY A 116 6.49 10.33 -9.71
C GLY A 116 7.98 10.45 -9.35
N ALA A 117 8.36 10.42 -8.07
CA ALA A 117 9.76 10.45 -7.65
C ALA A 117 10.41 9.06 -7.81
N GLU A 118 11.51 8.99 -8.57
CA GLU A 118 12.24 7.73 -8.81
C GLU A 118 13.18 7.38 -7.66
N GLY A 119 13.20 6.10 -7.27
CA GLY A 119 14.11 5.56 -6.25
C GLY A 119 14.49 4.11 -6.53
N VAL A 120 15.45 3.62 -5.75
CA VAL A 120 15.92 2.23 -5.78
C VAL A 120 15.21 1.42 -4.70
N PHE A 121 14.54 0.35 -5.11
CA PHE A 121 13.75 -0.49 -4.24
C PHE A 121 14.22 -1.94 -4.28
N ILE A 122 14.01 -2.65 -3.18
CA ILE A 122 14.08 -4.10 -3.14
C ILE A 122 12.68 -4.68 -3.29
N VAL A 123 12.50 -5.68 -4.14
CA VAL A 123 11.26 -6.48 -4.13
C VAL A 123 11.28 -7.40 -2.91
N ASP A 124 10.32 -7.22 -2.01
CA ASP A 124 10.24 -7.94 -0.75
C ASP A 124 8.83 -8.53 -0.56
N THR A 125 8.69 -9.83 -0.86
CA THR A 125 7.41 -10.54 -0.70
C THR A 125 7.03 -10.77 0.75
N GLY A 126 7.97 -10.65 1.70
CA GLY A 126 7.72 -10.80 3.13
C GLY A 126 7.29 -9.48 3.81
N ALA A 127 7.48 -8.34 3.16
CA ALA A 127 7.01 -7.06 3.68
C ALA A 127 5.51 -6.87 3.42
N SER A 128 4.72 -6.66 4.48
CA SER A 128 3.28 -6.42 4.33
C SER A 128 2.98 -5.14 3.54
N TYR A 129 3.74 -4.06 3.76
CA TYR A 129 3.58 -2.78 3.07
C TYR A 129 4.79 -2.44 2.22
N VAL A 130 4.59 -1.59 1.20
CA VAL A 130 5.67 -0.80 0.62
C VAL A 130 6.28 0.06 1.73
N ALA A 131 7.58 -0.09 1.96
CA ALA A 131 8.30 0.63 3.02
C ALA A 131 9.23 1.66 2.40
N LEU A 132 9.25 2.88 2.93
CA LEU A 132 10.04 4.00 2.44
C LEU A 132 10.99 4.49 3.52
N THR A 133 12.20 4.89 3.12
CA THR A 133 13.04 5.71 4.00
C THR A 133 12.40 7.09 4.19
N SER A 134 12.65 7.74 5.32
CA SER A 134 12.11 9.08 5.57
C SER A 134 12.60 10.10 4.52
N ALA A 135 13.87 10.00 4.09
CA ALA A 135 14.44 10.86 3.06
C ALA A 135 13.74 10.68 1.70
N PHE A 136 13.46 9.43 1.30
CA PHE A 136 12.73 9.18 0.06
C PHE A 136 11.26 9.61 0.16
N ALA A 137 10.60 9.35 1.30
CA ALA A 137 9.22 9.76 1.52
C ALA A 137 9.05 11.29 1.40
N GLN A 138 10.00 12.07 1.92
CA GLN A 138 10.04 13.53 1.74
C GLN A 138 10.19 13.92 0.26
N ARG A 139 11.15 13.31 -0.46
CA ARG A 139 11.33 13.53 -1.91
C ARG A 139 10.08 13.19 -2.73
N ALA A 140 9.41 12.10 -2.38
CA ALA A 140 8.18 11.64 -3.00
C ALA A 140 6.92 12.38 -2.52
N ARG A 141 7.07 13.38 -1.63
CA ARG A 141 5.97 14.16 -1.04
C ARG A 141 4.88 13.27 -0.42
N VAL A 142 5.30 12.19 0.22
CA VAL A 142 4.41 11.29 0.96
C VAL A 142 4.15 11.91 2.33
N ALA A 143 2.88 12.23 2.60
CA ALA A 143 2.47 12.88 3.84
C ALA A 143 2.62 11.93 5.04
N SER A 144 3.71 12.06 5.79
CA SER A 144 4.05 11.19 6.92
C SER A 144 4.25 11.92 8.24
N GLU A 145 4.15 13.25 8.25
CA GLU A 145 4.43 14.08 9.43
C GLU A 145 3.45 13.77 10.57
N ARG A 146 2.15 13.71 10.24
CA ARG A 146 1.05 13.42 11.17
C ARG A 146 0.59 11.95 11.16
N ALA A 147 1.24 11.13 10.33
CA ALA A 147 0.91 9.72 10.21
C ALA A 147 1.17 8.99 11.53
N ARG A 148 0.26 8.10 11.89
CA ARG A 148 0.32 7.36 13.16
C ARG A 148 1.46 6.33 13.13
N PRO A 149 2.18 6.15 14.24
CA PRO A 149 3.16 5.08 14.36
C PRO A 149 2.45 3.73 14.45
N ILE A 150 3.01 2.74 13.78
CA ILE A 150 2.65 1.33 13.87
C ILE A 150 3.91 0.50 14.10
N HIS A 151 3.72 -0.69 14.64
CA HIS A 151 4.77 -1.70 14.73
C HIS A 151 4.74 -2.58 13.47
N VAL A 152 5.89 -2.78 12.86
CA VAL A 152 6.05 -3.63 11.68
C VAL A 152 7.02 -4.75 12.04
N GLN A 153 6.63 -6.00 11.76
CA GLN A 153 7.54 -7.13 11.90
C GLN A 153 8.53 -7.12 10.74
N THR A 154 9.83 -7.13 11.05
CA THR A 154 10.89 -7.26 10.04
C THR A 154 11.77 -8.47 10.36
N ALA A 155 12.64 -8.84 9.42
CA ALA A 155 13.65 -9.87 9.66
C ALA A 155 14.56 -9.56 10.86
N ASN A 156 14.76 -8.28 11.18
CA ASN A 156 15.60 -7.82 12.29
C ASN A 156 14.78 -7.50 13.55
N GLY A 157 13.53 -7.99 13.65
CA GLY A 157 12.62 -7.74 14.76
C GLY A 157 11.58 -6.66 14.47
N ILE A 158 10.85 -6.26 15.52
CA ILE A 158 9.78 -5.26 15.43
C ILE A 158 10.39 -3.86 15.28
N ARG A 159 9.89 -3.09 14.32
CA ARG A 159 10.29 -1.70 14.07
C ARG A 159 9.09 -0.76 14.13
N VAL A 160 9.32 0.47 14.58
CA VAL A 160 8.30 1.53 14.52
C VAL A 160 8.39 2.23 13.16
N ALA A 161 7.26 2.31 12.47
CA ALA A 161 7.12 3.03 11.21
C ALA A 161 5.84 3.87 11.21
N LYS A 162 5.77 4.89 10.38
CA LYS A 162 4.55 5.69 10.21
C LYS A 162 3.76 5.19 9.00
N LEU A 163 2.52 4.79 9.19
CA LEU A 163 1.69 4.30 8.09
C LEU A 163 0.92 5.44 7.45
N THR A 164 1.00 5.51 6.14
CA THR A 164 0.35 6.52 5.31
C THR A 164 0.04 5.92 3.94
N GLN A 165 -0.19 6.75 2.93
CA GLN A 165 -0.54 6.35 1.59
C GLN A 165 0.26 7.12 0.54
N ALA A 166 0.67 6.42 -0.51
CA ALA A 166 1.15 7.01 -1.74
C ALA A 166 0.01 7.09 -2.76
N ASN A 167 -0.08 8.19 -3.51
CA ASN A 167 -1.05 8.37 -4.58
C ASN A 167 -0.80 7.36 -5.70
N SER A 168 0.48 7.13 -6.04
CA SER A 168 0.86 6.13 -7.03
C SER A 168 2.20 5.46 -6.71
N VAL A 169 2.31 4.19 -7.10
CA VAL A 169 3.57 3.45 -7.19
C VAL A 169 3.66 2.84 -8.57
N THR A 170 4.76 3.07 -9.27
CA THR A 170 4.96 2.64 -10.66
C THR A 170 6.29 1.92 -10.80
N LEU A 171 6.27 0.76 -11.47
CA LEU A 171 7.42 -0.08 -11.73
C LEU A 171 7.39 -0.47 -13.22
N LYS A 172 8.28 0.13 -14.04
CA LYS A 172 8.19 0.15 -15.52
C LYS A 172 6.80 0.58 -15.99
N SER A 173 6.11 -0.25 -16.78
CA SER A 173 4.77 -0.04 -17.34
C SER A 173 3.64 -0.46 -16.38
N VAL A 174 3.98 -0.95 -15.19
CA VAL A 174 3.01 -1.40 -14.19
C VAL A 174 2.79 -0.32 -13.15
N SER A 175 1.55 0.02 -12.83
CA SER A 175 1.21 1.10 -11.92
C SER A 175 0.07 0.73 -10.98
N ALA A 176 0.11 1.23 -9.75
CA ALA A 176 -0.95 1.07 -8.75
C ALA A 176 -1.26 2.41 -8.08
N ALA A 177 -2.54 2.70 -7.86
CA ALA A 177 -3.01 3.93 -7.22
C ALA A 177 -3.41 3.71 -5.76
N ASN A 178 -3.30 4.73 -4.91
CA ASN A 178 -3.71 4.68 -3.49
C ASN A 178 -3.06 3.49 -2.76
N VAL A 179 -1.73 3.45 -2.75
CA VAL A 179 -0.94 2.35 -2.19
C VAL A 179 -0.63 2.66 -0.72
N PRO A 180 -1.09 1.85 0.25
CA PRO A 180 -0.65 1.98 1.63
C PRO A 180 0.87 1.80 1.75
N VAL A 181 1.56 2.74 2.39
CA VAL A 181 3.02 2.73 2.55
C VAL A 181 3.42 3.03 3.99
N THR A 182 4.50 2.43 4.46
CA THR A 182 5.13 2.79 5.73
C THR A 182 6.34 3.66 5.50
N VAL A 183 6.57 4.64 6.39
CA VAL A 183 7.79 5.44 6.43
C VAL A 183 8.56 5.04 7.66
N ASP A 184 9.74 4.48 7.44
CA ASP A 184 10.62 4.05 8.54
C ASP A 184 11.03 5.28 9.38
N SER A 185 10.99 5.11 10.71
CA SER A 185 11.34 6.18 11.67
C SER A 185 12.80 6.11 12.12
N GLY A 186 13.54 5.07 11.73
CA GLY A 186 14.97 4.86 12.01
C GLY A 186 15.87 5.12 10.79
N GLY A 187 17.14 5.46 11.04
CA GLY A 187 18.13 5.70 9.98
C GLY A 187 18.60 4.42 9.27
N ALA A 188 18.92 4.54 7.97
CA ALA A 188 19.44 3.49 7.07
C ALA A 188 18.69 2.15 7.09
N ALA A 189 17.36 2.21 6.95
CA ALA A 189 16.42 1.10 7.15
C ALA A 189 16.62 -0.17 6.30
N PHE A 190 17.18 -0.06 5.08
CA PHE A 190 17.15 -1.12 4.06
C PHE A 190 18.50 -1.41 3.39
N GLY A 191 19.60 -0.87 3.95
CA GLY A 191 20.95 -0.97 3.39
C GLY A 191 21.33 0.19 2.46
N ALA A 192 22.62 0.27 2.13
CA ALA A 192 23.18 1.40 1.38
C ALA A 192 22.59 1.49 -0.04
N GLY A 193 22.16 2.70 -0.40
CA GLY A 193 21.61 3.03 -1.72
C GLY A 193 20.21 2.45 -1.99
N VAL A 194 19.47 2.06 -0.95
CA VAL A 194 18.09 1.58 -1.07
C VAL A 194 17.14 2.58 -0.45
N ASP A 195 16.22 3.09 -1.27
CA ASP A 195 15.20 4.07 -0.88
C ASP A 195 13.98 3.42 -0.20
N GLY A 196 13.73 2.13 -0.47
CA GLY A 196 12.58 1.41 0.07
C GLY A 196 12.47 -0.07 -0.30
N LEU A 197 11.37 -0.69 0.17
CA LEU A 197 10.95 -2.05 -0.14
C LEU A 197 9.61 -2.02 -0.89
N LEU A 198 9.45 -2.85 -1.93
CA LEU A 198 8.17 -3.12 -2.58
C LEU A 198 7.52 -4.35 -1.96
N GLY A 199 6.60 -4.09 -1.02
CA GLY A 199 5.86 -5.12 -0.30
C GLY A 199 4.48 -5.45 -0.86
N GLN A 200 3.73 -6.27 -0.12
CA GLN A 200 2.44 -6.83 -0.51
C GLN A 200 1.34 -5.79 -0.71
N SER A 201 1.43 -4.57 -0.16
CA SER A 201 0.46 -3.50 -0.47
C SER A 201 0.50 -3.04 -1.93
N PHE A 202 1.59 -3.32 -2.63
CA PHE A 202 1.74 -3.16 -4.07
C PHE A 202 1.70 -4.52 -4.80
N LEU A 203 2.49 -5.49 -4.37
CA LEU A 203 2.70 -6.75 -5.11
C LEU A 203 1.42 -7.58 -5.26
N SER A 204 0.56 -7.66 -4.25
CA SER A 204 -0.64 -8.51 -4.30
C SER A 204 -1.66 -8.06 -5.35
N ARG A 205 -1.53 -6.84 -5.85
CA ARG A 205 -2.40 -6.27 -6.89
C ARG A 205 -2.12 -6.81 -8.29
N PHE A 206 -1.06 -7.59 -8.43
CA PHE A 206 -0.59 -8.13 -9.70
C PHE A 206 -0.40 -9.64 -9.59
N ASP A 207 -0.54 -10.33 -10.72
CA ASP A 207 -0.02 -11.67 -10.88
C ASP A 207 1.49 -11.60 -11.12
N VAL A 208 2.25 -11.95 -10.09
CA VAL A 208 3.70 -12.00 -10.13
C VAL A 208 4.14 -13.46 -10.26
N ARG A 209 4.99 -13.76 -11.25
CA ARG A 209 5.62 -15.09 -11.37
C ARG A 209 7.12 -14.98 -11.19
N PHE A 210 7.68 -15.82 -10.32
CA PHE A 210 9.09 -15.82 -10.02
C PHE A 210 9.82 -16.88 -10.86
N ALA A 211 10.17 -16.56 -12.11
CA ALA A 211 10.94 -17.49 -12.95
C ALA A 211 12.47 -17.29 -12.75
N PRO A 212 13.30 -18.27 -13.16
CA PRO A 212 14.76 -18.22 -12.95
C PRO A 212 15.45 -17.03 -13.62
N ALA A 213 15.01 -16.66 -14.84
CA ALA A 213 15.62 -15.59 -15.63
C ALA A 213 14.84 -14.27 -15.60
N GLN A 214 13.51 -14.36 -15.50
CA GLN A 214 12.61 -13.22 -15.63
C GLN A 214 11.45 -13.26 -14.65
N TRP A 215 11.06 -12.09 -14.16
CA TRP A 215 9.95 -11.89 -13.26
C TRP A 215 8.85 -11.11 -13.98
N PRO A 216 7.89 -11.78 -14.65
CA PRO A 216 6.70 -11.13 -15.18
C PRO A 216 5.76 -10.70 -14.05
N ILE A 217 5.17 -9.52 -14.24
CA ILE A 217 4.17 -8.91 -13.38
C ILE A 217 3.08 -8.33 -14.28
N ALA A 218 1.83 -8.74 -14.07
CA ALA A 218 0.69 -8.27 -14.85
C ALA A 218 -0.48 -7.96 -13.90
N ARG A 219 -1.37 -7.04 -14.27
CA ARG A 219 -2.62 -6.86 -13.51
C ARG A 219 -3.36 -8.21 -13.41
N ARG A 220 -3.95 -8.45 -12.24
CA ARG A 220 -4.96 -9.51 -12.09
C ARG A 220 -6.22 -9.17 -12.89
#